data_AF-A0A377LV64-F1
#
_entry.id   AF-A0A377LV64-F1
#
_cell.length_a   1.000
_cell.length_b   1.000
_cell.length_c   1.000
_cell.angle_alpha   90.00
_cell.angle_beta   90.00
_cell.angle_gamma   90.00
#
_symmetry.space_group_name_H-M   'P 1'
#
loop_
_entity.id
_entity.type
_entity.pdbx_description
1 polymer ?
#
loop_
_entity_poly.entity_id
_entity_poly.type
_entity_poly.pdbx_seq_one_letter_code
_entity_poly.pdbx_strand_id
1 'polypeptide(L)'
;MKSVDSAHAYAVIPANSEGEAVFTLTTTGADGRTATDSMTIKVTKPAVPEKDDTPEKDDTPVKPAAPAYNAKIAYPTKCTKVSYNGKIWFNQWYVNPGQETPGTGGQWGAWREQGSSSNSCK
;
A
#
# COMPACT_ATOMS: atom_id res chain seq x y z
N MET A 1 6.63 9.16 40.08
CA MET A 1 5.88 9.59 38.88
C MET A 1 5.34 8.33 38.23
N LYS A 2 4.03 8.19 37.99
CA LYS A 2 3.49 7.04 37.26
C LYS A 2 3.58 7.39 35.76
N SER A 3 4.33 6.61 35.00
CA SER A 3 4.44 6.77 33.55
C SER A 3 3.40 5.89 32.87
N VAL A 4 2.85 6.35 31.76
CA VAL A 4 2.03 5.52 30.88
C VAL A 4 2.94 5.05 29.76
N ASP A 5 3.38 3.80 29.84
CA ASP A 5 4.38 3.26 28.91
C ASP A 5 3.75 2.55 27.70
N SER A 6 2.42 2.35 27.70
CA SER A 6 1.71 1.72 26.59
C SER A 6 0.20 2.05 26.58
N ALA A 7 -0.23 2.85 25.60
CA ALA A 7 -1.64 3.01 25.25
C ALA A 7 -1.78 2.80 23.73
N HIS A 8 -2.71 1.95 23.31
CA HIS A 8 -2.90 1.58 21.91
C HIS A 8 -4.36 1.77 21.50
N ALA A 9 -4.58 2.31 20.30
CA ALA A 9 -5.88 2.41 19.65
C ALA A 9 -5.82 1.67 18.30
N TYR A 10 -6.85 0.88 18.00
CA TYR A 10 -6.96 0.12 16.76
C TYR A 10 -8.33 0.32 16.13
N ALA A 11 -8.38 0.30 14.81
CA ALA A 11 -9.61 0.30 14.04
C ALA A 11 -9.52 -0.67 12.87
N VAL A 12 -10.61 -1.41 12.66
CA VAL A 12 -10.76 -2.31 11.52
C VAL A 12 -11.55 -1.58 10.45
N ILE A 13 -10.91 -1.35 9.30
CA ILE A 13 -11.55 -0.73 8.15
C ILE A 13 -11.98 -1.84 7.18
N PRO A 14 -13.24 -1.85 6.69
CA PRO A 14 -13.69 -2.86 5.74
C PRO A 14 -12.82 -2.88 4.49
N ALA A 15 -12.66 -4.06 3.89
CA ALA A 15 -11.93 -4.20 2.64
C ALA A 15 -12.51 -3.30 1.55
N ASN A 16 -11.65 -2.76 0.68
CA ASN A 16 -12.00 -1.87 -0.43
C ASN A 16 -12.61 -0.52 -0.02
N SER A 17 -12.42 -0.08 1.22
CA SER A 17 -12.80 1.27 1.64
C SER A 17 -11.74 2.30 1.23
N GLU A 18 -12.19 3.51 0.91
CA GLU A 18 -11.34 4.68 0.73
C GLU A 18 -11.90 5.87 1.51
N GLY A 19 -11.03 6.76 1.99
CA GLY A 19 -11.43 7.94 2.75
C GLY A 19 -10.42 8.29 3.83
N GLU A 20 -10.77 9.26 4.67
CA GLU A 20 -9.96 9.65 5.82
C GLU A 20 -10.59 9.13 7.10
N ALA A 21 -9.81 8.40 7.89
CA ALA A 21 -10.18 8.00 9.24
C ALA A 21 -9.50 8.96 10.22
N VAL A 22 -10.29 9.75 10.94
CA VAL A 22 -9.80 10.65 11.99
C VAL A 22 -9.94 9.96 13.34
N PHE A 23 -8.83 9.80 14.05
CA PHE A 23 -8.80 9.26 15.39
C PHE A 23 -8.54 10.38 16.39
N THR A 24 -9.52 10.65 17.24
CA THR A 24 -9.37 11.57 18.37
C THR A 24 -9.24 10.75 19.64
N LEU A 25 -8.11 10.87 20.33
CA LEU A 25 -7.85 10.20 21.59
C LEU A 25 -7.94 11.22 22.72
N THR A 26 -8.73 10.91 23.74
CA THR A 26 -8.82 11.70 24.96
C THR A 26 -8.38 10.85 26.14
N THR A 27 -7.38 11.33 26.88
CA THR A 27 -6.92 10.72 28.13
C THR A 27 -7.40 11.54 29.31
N THR A 28 -8.01 10.90 30.30
CA THR A 28 -8.46 11.55 31.54
C THR A 28 -7.64 11.04 32.72
N GLY A 29 -7.01 11.96 33.45
CA GLY A 29 -6.31 11.68 34.69
C GLY A 29 -7.27 11.41 35.85
N ALA A 30 -6.81 10.74 36.90
CA ALA A 30 -7.58 10.52 38.12
C ALA A 30 -7.94 11.83 38.85
N ASP A 31 -7.26 12.93 38.52
CA ASP A 31 -7.54 14.29 38.97
C ASP A 31 -8.62 15.00 38.13
N GLY A 32 -9.20 14.30 37.15
CA GLY A 32 -10.26 14.80 36.27
C GLY A 32 -9.77 15.66 35.10
N ARG A 33 -8.44 15.88 34.97
CA ARG A 33 -7.90 16.64 33.83
C ARG A 33 -7.90 15.78 32.58
N THR A 34 -8.17 16.40 31.44
CA THR A 34 -8.14 15.74 30.14
C THR A 34 -7.03 16.28 29.26
N ALA A 35 -6.51 15.43 28.38
CA ALA A 35 -5.71 15.82 27.23
C ALA A 35 -6.30 15.13 26.00
N THR A 36 -6.35 15.84 24.88
CA THR A 36 -6.92 15.35 23.63
C THR A 36 -5.93 15.57 22.50
N ASP A 37 -5.77 14.57 21.63
CA ASP A 37 -4.99 14.67 20.41
C ASP A 37 -5.70 13.96 19.25
N SER A 38 -5.39 14.35 18.02
CA SER A 38 -6.04 13.82 16.82
C SER A 38 -5.03 13.43 15.73
N MET A 39 -5.26 12.27 15.10
CA MET A 39 -4.47 11.76 13.99
C MET A 39 -5.38 11.44 12.81
N THR A 40 -5.04 11.96 11.63
CA THR A 40 -5.71 11.59 10.38
C THR A 40 -4.96 10.48 9.67
N ILE A 41 -5.66 9.38 9.41
CA ILE A 41 -5.17 8.24 8.66
C ILE A 41 -5.89 8.21 7.31
N LYS A 42 -5.15 8.46 6.23
CA LYS A 42 -5.66 8.31 4.88
C LYS A 42 -5.77 6.83 4.54
N VAL A 43 -7.00 6.34 4.37
CA VAL A 43 -7.32 5.02 3.86
C VAL A 43 -7.43 5.10 2.33
N THR A 44 -6.54 4.40 1.64
CA THR A 44 -6.63 4.28 0.18
C THR A 44 -7.20 2.92 -0.17
N LYS A 45 -8.16 2.88 -1.08
CA LYS A 45 -8.53 1.60 -1.71
C LYS A 45 -7.28 1.00 -2.37
N PRO A 46 -7.13 -0.34 -2.36
CA PRO A 46 -6.20 -0.99 -3.26
C PRO A 46 -6.52 -0.52 -4.69
N ALA A 47 -5.52 -0.03 -5.41
CA ALA A 47 -5.71 0.32 -6.81
C ALA A 47 -6.12 -0.95 -7.56
N VAL A 48 -7.40 -1.05 -7.95
CA VAL A 48 -7.82 -2.04 -8.94
C VAL A 48 -7.13 -1.62 -10.23
N PRO A 49 -6.31 -2.47 -10.86
CA PRO A 49 -5.71 -2.12 -12.14
C PRO A 49 -6.86 -1.89 -13.13
N GLU A 50 -6.98 -0.66 -13.63
CA GLU A 50 -7.85 -0.35 -14.76
C GLU A 50 -7.46 -1.29 -15.90
N LYS A 51 -8.45 -2.00 -16.43
CA LYS A 51 -8.30 -2.86 -17.60
C LYS A 51 -8.31 -1.93 -18.81
N ASP A 52 -7.13 -1.62 -19.35
CA ASP A 52 -6.98 -0.79 -20.55
C ASP A 52 -7.42 -1.61 -21.78
N ASP A 53 -8.67 -1.46 -22.19
CA ASP A 53 -9.21 -1.91 -23.48
C ASP A 53 -9.40 -0.68 -24.40
N THR A 54 -8.34 0.04 -24.81
CA THR A 54 -8.44 1.03 -25.91
C THR A 54 -7.07 1.28 -26.59
N PRO A 55 -6.99 1.42 -27.93
CA PRO A 55 -5.72 1.50 -28.68
C PRO A 55 -5.06 2.90 -28.65
N GLU A 56 -3.73 2.92 -28.81
CA GLU A 56 -2.82 4.08 -28.77
C GLU A 56 -3.21 5.29 -29.66
N LYS A 57 -2.98 6.51 -29.12
CA LYS A 57 -2.35 7.60 -29.86
C LYS A 57 -1.78 8.75 -28.98
N ASP A 58 -0.53 9.12 -29.31
CA ASP A 58 0.30 10.33 -29.12
C ASP A 58 0.09 11.39 -28.01
N ASP A 59 1.24 11.75 -27.41
CA ASP A 59 1.70 13.07 -26.92
C ASP A 59 0.94 13.80 -25.79
N THR A 60 1.14 13.39 -24.53
CA THR A 60 0.97 14.25 -23.32
C THR A 60 1.65 13.59 -22.08
N PRO A 61 1.95 14.33 -20.98
CA PRO A 61 3.00 13.98 -20.01
C PRO A 61 2.82 12.59 -19.39
N VAL A 62 3.92 11.84 -19.35
CA VAL A 62 4.01 10.41 -19.01
C VAL A 62 3.22 10.08 -17.73
N LYS A 63 1.97 9.66 -17.89
CA LYS A 63 1.22 8.92 -16.87
C LYS A 63 2.10 7.70 -16.54
N PRO A 64 2.52 7.48 -15.28
CA PRO A 64 3.39 6.36 -14.96
C PRO A 64 2.67 5.06 -15.35
N ALA A 65 3.35 4.21 -16.13
CA ALA A 65 2.81 2.98 -16.69
C ALA A 65 2.27 1.99 -15.62
N ALA A 66 2.63 2.19 -14.35
CA ALA A 66 2.06 1.49 -13.20
C ALA A 66 2.06 2.39 -11.94
N PRO A 67 1.11 2.21 -11.01
CA PRO A 67 1.14 2.82 -9.68
C PRO A 67 2.45 2.51 -8.94
N ALA A 68 2.96 3.45 -8.15
CA ALA A 68 4.17 3.21 -7.35
C ALA A 68 3.97 2.08 -6.33
N TYR A 69 5.01 1.26 -6.13
CA TYR A 69 5.03 0.25 -5.07
C TYR A 69 4.81 0.89 -3.69
N ASN A 70 4.02 0.22 -2.86
CA ASN A 70 3.68 0.65 -1.51
C ASN A 70 3.87 -0.53 -0.55
N ALA A 71 4.93 -0.46 0.26
CA ALA A 71 5.25 -1.49 1.25
C ALA A 71 4.18 -1.63 2.36
N LYS A 72 3.21 -0.71 2.47
CA LYS A 72 2.19 -0.73 3.52
C LYS A 72 0.91 -1.47 3.14
N ILE A 73 0.79 -1.97 1.90
CA ILE A 73 -0.39 -2.69 1.43
C ILE A 73 -0.03 -4.11 0.98
N ALA A 74 -1.05 -4.97 0.93
CA ALA A 74 -0.93 -6.29 0.32
C ALA A 74 -1.13 -6.19 -1.20
N TYR A 75 -0.56 -7.14 -1.94
CA TYR A 75 -0.80 -7.37 -3.37
C TYR A 75 -1.46 -8.74 -3.56
N PRO A 76 -2.79 -8.83 -3.42
CA PRO A 76 -3.48 -10.12 -3.38
C PRO A 76 -3.65 -10.75 -4.76
N THR A 77 -3.82 -9.92 -5.78
CA THR A 77 -4.06 -10.37 -7.16
C THR A 77 -2.72 -10.65 -7.82
N LYS A 78 -2.47 -11.89 -8.25
CA LYS A 78 -1.31 -12.24 -9.06
C LYS A 78 -1.27 -11.34 -10.32
N CYS A 79 -0.08 -10.96 -10.77
CA CYS A 79 0.13 -10.09 -11.93
C CYS A 79 -0.34 -8.63 -11.77
N THR A 80 -0.49 -8.16 -10.52
CA THR A 80 -0.58 -6.72 -10.24
C THR A 80 0.72 -6.04 -10.62
N LYS A 81 0.65 -5.02 -11.48
CA LYS A 81 1.80 -4.20 -11.88
C LYS A 81 2.05 -3.07 -10.88
N VAL A 82 3.31 -2.80 -10.58
CA VAL A 82 3.77 -1.64 -9.80
C VAL A 82 5.03 -1.03 -10.40
N SER A 83 5.28 0.25 -10.15
CA SER A 83 6.55 0.91 -10.47
C SER A 83 7.44 1.02 -9.24
N TYR A 84 8.71 0.65 -9.37
CA TYR A 84 9.72 0.78 -8.31
C TYR A 84 11.11 0.93 -8.93
N ASN A 85 11.86 1.94 -8.47
CA ASN A 85 13.20 2.23 -8.94
C ASN A 85 13.32 2.36 -10.48
N GLY A 86 12.36 3.08 -11.10
CA GLY A 86 12.31 3.29 -12.54
C GLY A 86 11.92 2.07 -13.39
N LYS A 87 11.60 0.93 -12.75
CA LYS A 87 11.21 -0.33 -13.41
C LYS A 87 9.77 -0.69 -13.09
N ILE A 88 9.17 -1.51 -13.96
CA ILE A 88 7.84 -2.10 -13.74
C ILE A 88 8.01 -3.53 -13.23
N TRP A 89 7.23 -3.88 -12.21
CA TRP A 89 7.28 -5.16 -11.54
C TRP A 89 5.90 -5.80 -11.42
N PHE A 90 5.86 -7.12 -11.49
CA PHE A 90 4.64 -7.92 -11.36
C PHE A 90 4.80 -8.88 -10.19
N ASN A 91 3.82 -8.90 -9.29
CA ASN A 91 3.79 -9.94 -8.26
C ASN A 91 3.43 -11.29 -8.89
N GLN A 92 4.17 -12.33 -8.53
CA GLN A 92 3.97 -13.67 -9.03
C GLN A 92 2.95 -14.47 -8.19
N TRP A 93 2.67 -13.99 -6.98
CA TRP A 93 1.70 -14.53 -6.02
C TRP A 93 1.27 -13.45 -5.03
N TYR A 94 0.39 -13.79 -4.08
CA TYR A 94 -0.03 -12.91 -2.99
C TYR A 94 1.17 -12.36 -2.21
N VAL A 95 1.29 -11.05 -2.04
CA VAL A 95 2.36 -10.41 -1.25
C VAL A 95 1.76 -9.71 -0.04
N ASN A 96 2.20 -10.06 1.17
CA ASN A 96 1.81 -9.34 2.39
C ASN A 96 2.43 -7.92 2.42
N PRO A 97 1.84 -6.98 3.19
CA PRO A 97 2.49 -5.70 3.47
C PRO A 97 3.90 -5.91 4.02
N GLY A 98 4.89 -5.22 3.46
CA GLY A 98 6.27 -5.22 3.91
C GLY A 98 7.05 -6.51 3.65
N GLN A 99 6.43 -7.53 3.04
CA GLN A 99 7.07 -8.85 2.86
C GLN A 99 8.32 -8.79 1.98
N GLU A 100 8.21 -8.13 0.83
CA GLU A 100 9.32 -8.06 -0.13
C GLU A 100 9.24 -6.76 -0.95
N THR A 101 10.40 -6.13 -1.13
CA THR A 101 10.57 -4.97 -2.01
C THR A 101 10.93 -5.44 -3.42
N PRO A 102 10.35 -4.85 -4.50
CA PRO A 102 10.67 -5.27 -5.85
C PRO A 102 12.18 -5.19 -6.14
N GLY A 103 12.73 -6.28 -6.65
CA GLY A 103 14.15 -6.42 -6.99
C GLY A 103 15.06 -6.97 -5.88
N THR A 104 14.57 -7.22 -4.66
CA THR A 104 15.41 -7.77 -3.59
C THR A 104 15.38 -9.30 -3.49
N GLY A 105 14.32 -9.97 -3.96
CA GLY A 105 14.15 -11.43 -3.82
C GLY A 105 14.81 -12.30 -4.91
N GLY A 106 15.48 -11.71 -5.92
CA GLY A 106 16.11 -12.46 -7.01
C GLY A 106 15.13 -13.32 -7.82
N GLN A 107 15.61 -14.43 -8.41
CA GLN A 107 14.81 -15.32 -9.27
C GLN A 107 13.67 -16.05 -8.53
N TRP A 108 13.70 -16.09 -7.20
CA TRP A 108 12.71 -16.76 -6.36
C TRP A 108 11.84 -15.78 -5.56
N GLY A 109 12.06 -14.48 -5.72
CA GLY A 109 11.28 -13.44 -5.03
C GLY A 109 9.84 -13.35 -5.52
N ALA A 110 9.01 -12.58 -4.85
CA ALA A 110 7.62 -12.34 -5.25
C ALA A 110 7.50 -11.45 -6.50
N TRP A 111 8.52 -10.62 -6.79
CA TRP A 111 8.45 -9.62 -7.85
C TRP A 111 9.28 -9.98 -9.08
N ARG A 112 8.72 -9.83 -10.28
CA ARG A 112 9.44 -9.97 -11.55
C ARG A 112 9.38 -8.71 -12.37
N GLU A 113 10.51 -8.29 -12.91
CA GLU A 113 10.58 -7.16 -13.82
C GLU A 113 9.78 -7.45 -15.10
N GLN A 114 9.13 -6.42 -15.66
CA GLN A 114 8.48 -6.50 -16.96
C GLN A 114 9.47 -7.00 -18.02
N GLY A 115 9.06 -7.98 -18.82
CA GLY A 115 9.90 -8.57 -19.88
C GLY A 115 10.94 -9.58 -19.39
N SER A 116 11.06 -9.84 -18.09
CA SER A 116 11.92 -10.93 -17.60
C SER A 116 11.36 -12.29 -18.04
N SER A 117 12.22 -13.21 -18.49
CA SER A 117 11.85 -14.58 -18.87
C SER A 117 11.23 -15.39 -17.72
N SER A 118 11.52 -15.00 -16.48
CA SER A 118 10.96 -15.61 -15.26
C SER A 118 9.64 -14.98 -14.81
N ASN A 119 9.12 -14.01 -15.56
CA ASN A 119 7.83 -13.39 -15.30
C ASN A 119 6.71 -14.23 -15.92
N SER A 120 5.86 -14.80 -15.08
CA SER A 120 4.69 -15.58 -15.53
C SER A 120 3.48 -14.71 -15.92
N CYS A 121 3.60 -13.39 -15.74
CA CYS A 121 2.59 -12.40 -16.08
C CYS A 121 2.88 -11.83 -17.47
N LYS A 122 1.93 -12.01 -18.39
CA LYS A 122 1.99 -11.48 -19.76
C LYS A 122 1.53 -10.03 -19.78
#